data_AF-A0A832YY64-F1
#
_entry.id   AF-A0A832YY64-F1
#
_cell.length_a   1.000
_cell.length_b   1.000
_cell.length_c   1.000
_cell.angle_alpha   90.00
_cell.angle_beta   90.00
_cell.angle_gamma   90.00
#
_symmetry.space_group_name_H-M   'P 1'
#
loop_
_entity.id
_entity.type
_entity.pdbx_description
1 polymer ?
#
loop_
_entity_poly.entity_id
_entity_poly.type
_entity_poly.pdbx_seq_one_letter_code
_entity_poly.pdbx_strand_id
1 'polypeptide(L)' 'MSNLEKLFYPEAIAIVGASRHPSKIGYLILKNLIEYGYKGRIYPINP' A
#
# COMPACT_ATOMS: atom_id res chain seq x y z
N MET A 1 -24.94 -1.68 -7.71
CA MET A 1 -23.52 -1.29 -7.85
C MET A 1 -22.70 -2.23 -6.97
N SER A 2 -22.04 -3.22 -7.56
CA SER A 2 -21.26 -4.24 -6.83
C SER A 2 -20.02 -4.62 -7.65
N ASN A 3 -19.23 -3.63 -8.04
CA ASN A 3 -17.95 -3.88 -8.69
C ASN A 3 -16.82 -3.54 -7.69
N LEU A 4 -16.10 -4.59 -7.24
CA LEU A 4 -14.95 -4.50 -6.33
C LEU A 4 -13.61 -4.61 -7.09
N GLU A 5 -13.62 -4.58 -8.41
CA GLU A 5 -12.43 -4.68 -9.25
C GLU A 5 -11.34 -3.69 -8.83
N LYS A 6 -11.69 -2.44 -8.52
CA LYS A 6 -10.71 -1.43 -8.07
C LYS A 6 -10.14 -1.69 -6.67
N LEU A 7 -10.80 -2.51 -5.86
CA LEU A 7 -10.29 -2.93 -4.55
C LEU A 7 -9.24 -4.05 -4.70
N PHE A 8 -9.51 -5.02 -5.59
CA PHE A 8 -8.64 -6.18 -5.79
C PHE A 8 -7.54 -5.94 -6.83
N TYR A 9 -7.77 -5.06 -7.80
CA TYR A 9 -6.86 -4.69 -8.89
C TYR A 9 -6.66 -3.17 -9.00
N PRO A 10 -6.24 -2.48 -7.93
CA PRO A 10 -5.98 -1.05 -8.01
C PRO A 10 -4.78 -0.76 -8.93
N GLU A 11 -4.82 0.34 -9.67
CA GLU A 11 -3.66 0.88 -10.39
C GLU A 11 -2.70 1.67 -9.48
N ALA A 12 -3.22 2.13 -8.34
CA ALA A 12 -2.47 2.90 -7.35
C ALA A 12 -3.01 2.67 -5.94
N ILE A 13 -2.12 2.66 -4.96
CA ILE A 13 -2.44 2.53 -3.52
C ILE A 13 -1.73 3.66 -2.76
N ALA A 14 -2.48 4.38 -1.92
CA ALA A 14 -1.90 5.29 -0.93
C ALA A 14 -1.90 4.64 0.46
N ILE A 15 -0.76 4.69 1.14
CA ILE A 15 -0.59 4.14 2.49
C ILE A 15 -0.47 5.31 3.46
N VAL A 16 -1.59 5.69 4.08
CA VAL A 16 -1.61 6.72 5.12
C VAL A 16 -1.12 6.14 6.44
N GLY A 17 -0.12 6.79 7.04
CA GLY A 17 0.58 6.25 8.22
C GLY A 17 1.76 5.34 7.86
N ALA A 18 2.31 5.49 6.65
CA ALA A 18 3.60 4.89 6.31
C ALA A 18 4.66 5.31 7.33
N SER A 19 5.59 4.42 7.66
CA SER A 19 6.60 4.70 8.68
C SER A 19 7.94 4.11 8.27
N ARG A 20 9.03 4.67 8.79
CA ARG A 20 10.39 4.12 8.66
C ARG A 20 10.74 3.13 9.77
N HIS A 21 9.90 3.02 10.80
CA HIS A 21 10.13 2.11 11.93
C HIS A 21 9.59 0.71 11.63
N PRO A 22 10.43 -0.35 11.68
CA PRO A 22 10.01 -1.71 11.33
C PRO A 22 8.87 -2.29 12.16
N SER A 23 8.67 -1.80 13.39
CA SER A 23 7.59 -2.24 14.27
C SER A 23 6.22 -1.60 13.96
N LYS A 24 6.17 -0.60 13.07
CA LYS A 24 4.92 0.10 12.74
C LYS A 24 4.21 -0.60 11.59
N ILE A 25 2.89 -0.69 11.66
CA ILE A 25 2.08 -1.39 10.66
C ILE A 25 2.22 -0.80 9.25
N GLY A 26 2.33 0.54 9.13
CA GLY A 26 2.53 1.18 7.83
C GLY A 26 3.86 0.83 7.16
N TYR A 27 4.91 0.52 7.95
CA TYR A 27 6.16 -0.03 7.41
C TYR A 27 5.93 -1.43 6.84
N LEU A 28 5.26 -2.30 7.60
CA LEU A 28 5.01 -3.70 7.20
C LEU A 28 4.15 -3.78 5.93
N ILE A 29 3.10 -2.97 5.83
CA ILE A 29 2.24 -2.93 4.64
C ILE A 29 3.03 -2.47 3.40
N LEU A 30 3.79 -1.38 3.52
CA LEU A 30 4.63 -0.88 2.43
C LEU A 30 5.66 -1.92 2.00
N LYS A 31 6.36 -2.53 2.96
CA LYS A 31 7.34 -3.61 2.71
C LYS A 31 6.70 -4.76 1.94
N ASN A 32 5.53 -5.23 2.38
CA ASN A 32 4.84 -6.34 1.73
C ASN A 32 4.44 -6.00 0.28
N LEU A 33 3.89 -4.81 0.03
CA LEU A 33 3.52 -4.40 -1.34
C LEU A 33 4.73 -4.39 -2.28
N ILE A 34 5.89 -3.96 -1.80
CA ILE A 34 7.14 -3.95 -2.58
C ILE A 34 7.68 -5.37 -2.77
N GLU A 35 7.81 -6.16 -1.70
CA GLU A 35 8.40 -7.50 -1.74
C GLU A 35 7.57 -8.49 -2.56
N TYR A 36 6.24 -8.37 -2.51
CA TYR A 36 5.33 -9.17 -3.34
C TYR A 36 5.18 -8.61 -4.77
N GLY A 37 5.88 -7.53 -5.10
CA GLY A 37 6.02 -7.04 -6.46
C GLY A 37 4.77 -6.38 -7.03
N TYR A 38 3.98 -5.68 -6.20
CA TYR A 38 2.85 -4.89 -6.68
C TYR A 38 3.30 -3.94 -7.81
N LYS A 39 2.60 -4.00 -8.94
CA LYS A 39 3.00 -3.33 -10.19
C LYS A 39 2.42 -1.93 -10.34
N GLY A 40 1.42 -1.59 -9.54
CA GLY A 40 0.82 -0.26 -9.51
C GLY A 40 1.68 0.75 -8.77
N ARG A 41 1.24 2.00 -8.78
CA ARG A 41 1.93 3.08 -8.07
C ARG A 41 1.66 2.98 -6.56
N ILE A 42 2.69 3.14 -5.75
CA ILE A 42 2.57 3.16 -4.28
C ILE A 42 2.89 4.57 -3.80
N TYR A 43 1.98 5.17 -3.03
CA TYR A 43 2.12 6.49 -2.43
C TYR A 43 2.17 6.37 -0.90
N PRO A 44 3.37 6.23 -0.29
CA PRO A 44 3.49 6.26 1.16
C PRO A 44 3.29 7.69 1.67
N ILE A 45 2.35 7.89 2.60
CA ILE A 45 2.00 9.20 3.16
C ILE A 45 2.31 9.21 4.66
N ASN A 46 3.23 10.09 5.04
CA ASN A 46 3.65 10.34 6.42
C ASN A 46 3.88 11.86 6.58
N PRO A 47 3.41 12.49 7.68
CA PRO A 47 3.74 13.89 8.00
C PRO A 47 5.24 14.18 8.14
#